data_AF-A0AAW0W6V0-F1
#
_entry.id   AF-A0AAW0W6V0-F1
#
_cell.length_a   1.000
_cell.length_b   1.000
_cell.length_c   1.000
_cell.angle_alpha   90.00
_cell.angle_beta   90.00
_cell.angle_gamma   90.00
#
_symmetry.space_group_name_H-M   'P 1'
#
loop_
_entity.id
_entity.type
_entity.pdbx_description
1 polymer ?
#
loop_
_entity_poly.entity_id
_entity_poly.type
_entity_poly.pdbx_seq_one_letter_code
_entity_poly.pdbx_strand_id
1 'polypeptide(L)'
;MTAEALEAGTGSPAGGNTSPGGSGGSPSGGCGEGGGGGNQGSITCCWRNMFSCTNLLRILNKLCKWKHSRIMMLVVFKSAPILKRTLKVKHAMMQLYVLKLLKMQTKYLGRQWRKTNMKTMSAIYQKVRHRLNDDWAYGNDPDARPWDFQAEECALRACVDRFNSRRYNSTVDPDFEPLDNCVTSVLGRPVELTEEFKKHYEVWLQQEVFSAAIDWDQLLAPNV
;
A
#
# COMPACT_ATOMS: atom_id res chain seq x y z
N MET A 1 16.90 -26.52 -14.54
CA MET A 1 18.18 -25.86 -14.80
C MET A 1 18.74 -25.39 -13.47
N THR A 2 19.85 -25.99 -13.08
CA THR A 2 20.55 -25.91 -11.80
C THR A 2 21.46 -24.69 -11.72
N ALA A 3 21.57 -24.06 -10.53
CA ALA A 3 22.85 -23.60 -9.96
C ALA A 3 22.63 -22.99 -8.55
N GLU A 4 23.09 -23.72 -7.54
CA GLU A 4 23.48 -23.18 -6.24
C GLU A 4 24.88 -22.53 -6.31
N ALA A 5 25.14 -21.66 -5.34
CA ALA A 5 26.43 -21.27 -4.76
C ALA A 5 27.44 -20.48 -5.61
N LEU A 6 27.76 -19.25 -5.15
CA LEU A 6 29.07 -18.93 -4.59
C LEU A 6 29.05 -17.60 -3.81
N GLU A 7 29.10 -17.70 -2.48
CA GLU A 7 29.64 -16.67 -1.59
C GLU A 7 31.01 -17.19 -1.14
N ALA A 8 32.05 -16.35 -1.18
CA ALA A 8 33.03 -16.17 -0.11
C ALA A 8 34.28 -15.43 -0.60
N GLY A 9 34.71 -14.46 0.20
CA GLY A 9 36.14 -14.27 0.47
C GLY A 9 36.61 -12.83 0.50
N THR A 10 36.60 -12.21 1.69
CA THR A 10 37.82 -11.61 2.24
C THR A 10 37.77 -11.69 3.77
N GLY A 11 38.75 -12.38 4.34
CA GLY A 11 39.09 -12.32 5.75
C GLY A 11 40.42 -11.59 5.93
N SER A 12 40.57 -10.87 7.04
CA SER A 12 41.85 -10.53 7.66
C SER A 12 41.61 -10.19 9.14
N PRO A 13 42.39 -10.76 10.08
CA PRO A 13 42.30 -10.41 11.48
C PRO A 13 43.49 -9.56 11.98
N ALA A 14 43.21 -8.90 13.11
CA ALA A 14 44.10 -8.56 14.24
C ALA A 14 45.19 -7.46 14.12
N GLY A 15 45.14 -6.54 15.09
CA GLY A 15 46.32 -6.08 15.83
C GLY A 15 46.50 -4.57 15.98
N GLY A 16 46.57 -4.06 17.22
CA GLY A 16 47.28 -2.82 17.53
C GLY A 16 46.69 -1.91 18.61
N ASN A 17 47.27 -1.95 19.81
CA ASN A 17 47.01 -1.16 21.02
C ASN A 17 47.11 0.38 20.86
N THR A 18 46.44 1.13 21.74
CA THR A 18 47.00 2.01 22.80
C THR A 18 46.07 3.19 23.15
N SER A 19 45.82 3.40 24.44
CA SER A 19 45.44 4.69 25.08
C SER A 19 46.73 5.32 25.66
N PRO A 20 46.77 6.51 26.33
CA PRO A 20 45.69 7.41 26.80
C PRO A 20 45.97 8.94 26.69
N GLY A 21 45.03 9.75 27.22
CA GLY A 21 45.22 11.18 27.59
C GLY A 21 44.62 12.17 26.59
N GLY A 22 43.96 13.27 26.95
CA GLY A 22 43.60 13.86 28.23
C GLY A 22 42.86 15.19 27.98
N SER A 23 42.04 15.58 28.96
CA SER A 23 41.68 16.96 29.37
C SER A 23 41.03 17.96 28.38
N GLY A 24 39.80 18.36 28.74
CA GLY A 24 39.54 19.77 29.10
C GLY A 24 38.64 20.60 28.18
N GLY A 25 37.55 21.15 28.74
CA GLY A 25 37.07 22.49 28.37
C GLY A 25 35.68 22.61 27.74
N SER A 26 34.71 22.97 28.57
CA SER A 26 33.54 23.81 28.25
C SER A 26 33.38 24.77 29.46
N PRO A 27 32.47 25.77 29.49
CA PRO A 27 31.78 26.53 28.43
C PRO A 27 31.84 28.06 28.68
N SER A 28 31.42 28.88 27.71
CA SER A 28 30.83 30.26 27.82
C SER A 28 30.93 30.92 26.44
N GLY A 29 30.02 31.74 25.92
CA GLY A 29 28.88 32.49 26.41
C GLY A 29 28.78 33.71 25.48
N GLY A 30 27.58 34.12 25.02
CA GLY A 30 27.45 35.33 24.20
C GLY A 30 26.16 35.41 23.40
N CYS A 31 25.17 36.07 23.99
CA CYS A 31 23.95 36.56 23.35
C CYS A 31 24.25 37.66 22.33
N GLY A 32 23.43 37.78 21.29
CA GLY A 32 23.45 38.91 20.35
C GLY A 32 22.33 38.82 19.33
N GLU A 33 21.43 39.79 19.38
CA GLU A 33 20.14 39.91 18.70
C GLU A 33 20.24 39.97 17.17
N GLY A 34 19.18 39.53 16.50
CA GLY A 34 19.00 39.68 15.05
C GLY A 34 17.55 39.40 14.67
N GLY A 35 16.71 40.41 14.81
CA GLY A 35 15.33 40.39 14.35
C GLY A 35 15.24 40.05 12.87
N GLY A 36 14.45 39.04 12.56
CA GLY A 36 14.10 38.65 11.21
C GLY A 36 12.73 38.02 11.25
N GLY A 37 11.68 38.85 11.21
CA GLY A 37 10.30 38.45 11.00
C GLY A 37 10.14 37.78 9.64
N GLY A 38 10.56 36.52 9.56
CA GLY A 38 10.24 35.64 8.44
C GLY A 38 8.80 35.22 8.59
N ASN A 39 7.91 35.92 7.88
CA ASN A 39 6.53 35.53 7.61
C ASN A 39 6.51 34.07 7.13
N GLN A 40 6.42 33.12 8.06
CA GLN A 40 6.07 31.74 7.77
C GLN A 40 4.63 31.81 7.32
N GLY A 41 4.44 31.97 6.01
CA GLY A 41 3.14 31.86 5.36
C GLY A 41 2.48 30.59 5.90
N SER A 42 1.52 30.79 6.80
CA SER A 42 0.68 29.74 7.33
C SER A 42 -0.01 29.15 6.12
N ILE A 43 0.51 28.03 5.62
CA ILE A 43 -0.19 27.22 4.61
C ILE A 43 -1.44 26.73 5.34
N THR A 44 -2.50 27.51 5.23
CA THR A 44 -3.82 27.20 5.76
C THR A 44 -4.34 26.03 4.92
N CYS A 45 -4.04 24.81 5.37
CA CYS A 45 -4.62 23.63 4.75
C CYS A 45 -6.15 23.75 4.86
N CYS A 46 -6.86 23.51 3.75
CA CYS A 46 -8.32 23.49 3.78
C CYS A 46 -8.80 22.47 4.82
N TRP A 47 -9.51 22.93 5.85
CA TRP A 47 -9.96 22.08 6.96
C TRP A 47 -10.83 20.91 6.47
N ARG A 48 -11.63 21.11 5.41
CA ARG A 48 -12.43 20.05 4.78
C ARG A 48 -11.57 18.91 4.25
N ASN A 49 -10.44 19.22 3.60
CA ASN A 49 -9.51 18.21 3.11
C ASN A 49 -8.81 17.51 4.26
N MET A 50 -8.38 18.26 5.29
CA MET A 50 -7.77 17.68 6.50
C MET A 50 -8.70 16.70 7.21
N PHE A 51 -9.96 17.09 7.39
CA PHE A 51 -10.98 16.28 8.02
C PHE A 51 -11.27 15.02 7.17
N SER A 52 -11.45 15.19 5.86
CA SER A 52 -11.69 14.08 4.93
C SER A 52 -10.53 13.07 4.95
N CYS A 53 -9.28 13.52 4.83
CA CYS A 53 -8.12 12.64 4.90
C CYS A 53 -8.03 11.92 6.26
N THR A 54 -8.33 12.62 7.37
CA THR A 54 -8.35 12.01 8.70
C THR A 54 -9.42 10.91 8.80
N ASN A 55 -10.60 11.12 8.22
CA ASN A 55 -11.66 10.12 8.19
C ASN A 55 -11.32 8.92 7.31
N LEU A 56 -10.75 9.14 6.12
CA LEU A 56 -10.27 8.06 5.26
C LEU A 56 -9.21 7.21 5.97
N LEU A 57 -8.27 7.84 6.68
CA LEU A 57 -7.28 7.13 7.50
C LEU A 57 -7.92 6.32 8.63
N ARG A 58 -8.99 6.83 9.26
CA ARG A 58 -9.75 6.09 10.28
C ARG A 58 -10.44 4.86 9.71
N ILE A 59 -11.10 5.01 8.57
CA ILE A 59 -11.77 3.91 7.85
C ILE A 59 -10.73 2.87 7.45
N LEU A 60 -9.62 3.29 6.86
CA LEU A 60 -8.53 2.39 6.49
C LEU A 60 -7.97 1.62 7.69
N ASN A 61 -7.80 2.28 8.84
CA ASN A 61 -7.43 1.59 10.08
C ASN A 61 -8.44 0.52 10.48
N LYS A 62 -9.74 0.78 10.35
CA LYS A 62 -10.79 -0.22 10.68
C LYS A 62 -10.76 -1.40 9.71
N LEU A 63 -10.54 -1.16 8.42
CA LEU A 63 -10.47 -2.20 7.39
C LEU A 63 -9.26 -3.13 7.59
N CYS A 64 -8.12 -2.59 8.00
CA CYS A 64 -6.88 -3.35 8.15
C CYS A 64 -6.69 -3.99 9.53
N LYS A 65 -7.37 -3.49 10.57
CA LYS A 65 -7.16 -3.95 11.95
C LYS A 65 -7.46 -5.44 12.08
N TRP A 66 -6.46 -6.22 12.53
CA TRP A 66 -6.52 -7.69 12.68
C TRP A 66 -6.77 -8.46 11.38
N LYS A 67 -6.52 -7.83 10.22
CA LYS A 67 -6.72 -8.45 8.90
C LYS A 67 -5.40 -8.47 8.13
N HIS A 68 -4.64 -9.55 8.32
CA HIS A 68 -3.33 -9.76 7.71
C HIS A 68 -3.38 -9.57 6.18
N SER A 69 -4.39 -10.13 5.51
CA SER A 69 -4.62 -9.97 4.06
C SER A 69 -4.64 -8.51 3.61
N ARG A 70 -5.46 -7.67 4.27
CA ARG A 70 -5.63 -6.26 3.93
C ARG A 70 -4.37 -5.45 4.20
N ILE A 71 -3.63 -5.78 5.26
CA ILE A 71 -2.34 -5.16 5.55
C ILE A 71 -1.31 -5.56 4.49
N MET A 72 -1.26 -6.83 4.10
CA MET A 72 -0.36 -7.32 3.05
C MET A 72 -0.64 -6.64 1.71
N MET A 73 -1.91 -6.47 1.35
CA MET A 73 -2.33 -5.71 0.17
C MET A 73 -1.76 -4.27 0.18
N LEU A 74 -1.81 -3.58 1.32
CA LEU A 74 -1.20 -2.25 1.47
C LEU A 74 0.31 -2.24 1.27
N VAL A 75 1.00 -3.32 1.64
CA VAL A 75 2.46 -3.47 1.49
C VAL A 75 2.81 -3.74 0.03
N VAL A 76 2.05 -4.58 -0.66
CA VAL A 76 2.17 -4.85 -2.10
C VAL A 76 2.04 -3.56 -2.91
N PHE A 77 1.04 -2.74 -2.61
CA PHE A 77 0.83 -1.44 -3.25
C PHE A 77 1.80 -0.34 -2.77
N LYS A 78 2.86 -0.68 -2.03
CA LYS A 78 3.90 0.27 -1.57
C LYS A 78 3.30 1.49 -0.85
N SER A 79 2.29 1.28 -0.01
CA SER A 79 1.61 2.39 0.70
C SER A 79 2.49 3.09 1.75
N ALA A 80 3.49 2.39 2.33
CA ALA A 80 4.34 2.92 3.38
C ALA A 80 5.07 4.24 3.02
N PRO A 81 5.70 4.40 1.83
CA PRO A 81 6.22 5.68 1.35
C PRO A 81 5.20 6.83 1.35
N ILE A 82 3.95 6.57 0.95
CA ILE A 82 2.88 7.58 0.90
C ILE A 82 2.52 8.00 2.32
N LEU A 83 2.28 7.03 3.21
CA LEU A 83 2.00 7.25 4.63
C LEU A 83 3.14 8.02 5.32
N LYS A 84 4.40 7.68 5.03
CA LYS A 84 5.56 8.43 5.53
C LYS A 84 5.54 9.89 5.08
N ARG A 85 5.18 10.18 3.82
CA ARG A 85 5.02 11.57 3.35
C ARG A 85 3.90 12.28 4.10
N THR A 86 2.79 11.61 4.37
CA THR A 86 1.67 12.16 5.14
C THR A 86 2.07 12.58 6.56
N LEU A 87 3.08 11.94 7.18
CA LEU A 87 3.57 12.36 8.51
C LEU A 87 4.14 13.79 8.55
N LYS A 88 4.51 14.38 7.41
CA LYS A 88 4.97 15.78 7.34
C LYS A 88 3.87 16.78 7.72
N VAL A 89 2.60 16.38 7.60
CA VAL A 89 1.45 17.20 8.00
C VAL A 89 1.41 17.29 9.53
N LYS A 90 1.50 18.51 10.07
CA LYS A 90 1.52 18.79 11.52
C LYS A 90 0.13 18.73 12.16
N HIS A 91 -0.62 17.65 11.94
CA HIS A 91 -1.93 17.41 12.56
C HIS A 91 -1.91 16.14 13.41
N ALA A 92 -2.06 16.27 14.72
CA ALA A 92 -1.82 15.19 15.69
C ALA A 92 -2.68 13.93 15.44
N MET A 93 -3.98 14.12 15.16
CA MET A 93 -4.89 12.99 14.88
C MET A 93 -4.51 12.27 13.60
N MET A 94 -4.19 13.01 12.54
CA MET A 94 -3.78 12.42 11.26
C MET A 94 -2.50 11.61 11.43
N GLN A 95 -1.48 12.21 12.06
CA GLN A 95 -0.21 11.53 12.35
C GLN A 95 -0.42 10.25 13.16
N LEU A 96 -1.30 10.25 14.16
CA LEU A 96 -1.59 9.05 14.96
C LEU A 96 -2.16 7.91 14.12
N TYR A 97 -3.13 8.17 13.23
CA TYR A 97 -3.69 7.12 12.38
C TYR A 97 -2.73 6.63 11.30
N VAL A 98 -1.87 7.52 10.78
CA VAL A 98 -0.78 7.15 9.88
C VAL A 98 0.23 6.24 10.59
N LEU A 99 0.65 6.59 11.81
CA LEU A 99 1.58 5.77 12.59
C LEU A 99 0.99 4.40 12.95
N LYS A 100 -0.32 4.30 13.21
CA LYS A 100 -1.01 3.01 13.41
C LYS A 100 -0.95 2.13 12.16
N LEU A 101 -1.18 2.69 10.98
CA LEU A 101 -1.08 1.94 9.71
C LEU A 101 0.35 1.49 9.45
N LEU A 102 1.33 2.38 9.64
CA LEU A 102 2.75 2.04 9.51
C LEU A 102 3.16 0.95 10.49
N LYS A 103 2.70 1.02 11.75
CA LYS A 103 2.91 0.00 12.78
C LYS A 103 2.42 -1.38 12.32
N MET A 104 1.20 -1.47 11.76
CA MET A 104 0.67 -2.76 11.30
C MET A 104 1.45 -3.31 10.10
N GLN A 105 2.03 -2.46 9.25
CA GLN A 105 2.79 -2.88 8.08
C GLN A 105 4.24 -3.30 8.38
N THR A 106 4.85 -2.84 9.48
CA THR A 106 6.30 -3.06 9.74
C THR A 106 6.70 -4.53 9.82
N LYS A 107 5.79 -5.41 10.24
CA LYS A 107 6.00 -6.87 10.29
C LYS A 107 6.34 -7.42 8.90
N TYR A 108 5.67 -6.90 7.86
CA TYR A 108 5.79 -7.35 6.47
C TYR A 108 6.84 -6.57 5.65
N LEU A 109 7.22 -5.37 6.09
CA LEU A 109 8.25 -4.57 5.41
C LEU A 109 9.68 -5.09 5.66
N GLY A 110 9.84 -5.97 6.65
CA GLY A 110 11.12 -6.65 6.95
C GLY A 110 12.14 -5.81 7.73
N ARG A 111 13.23 -6.47 8.13
CA ARG A 111 14.28 -5.90 8.99
C ARG A 111 15.01 -4.71 8.35
N GLN A 112 15.33 -4.79 7.07
CA GLN A 112 16.11 -3.75 6.38
C GLN A 112 15.34 -2.42 6.30
N TRP A 113 14.03 -2.48 6.09
CA TRP A 113 13.18 -1.30 6.14
C TRP A 113 13.20 -0.65 7.53
N ARG A 114 13.11 -1.43 8.62
CA ARG A 114 13.15 -0.89 9.99
C ARG A 114 14.45 -0.13 10.27
N LYS A 115 15.61 -0.69 9.87
CA LYS A 115 16.93 -0.05 10.01
C LYS A 115 17.01 1.31 9.32
N THR A 116 16.49 1.41 8.10
CA THR A 116 16.52 2.65 7.30
C THR A 116 15.42 3.65 7.70
N ASN A 117 14.46 3.23 8.53
CA ASN A 117 13.29 4.02 8.92
C ASN A 117 13.22 4.30 10.43
N MET A 118 14.37 4.38 11.10
CA MET A 118 14.43 4.51 12.57
C MET A 118 13.63 5.68 13.12
N LYS A 119 13.62 6.85 12.46
CA LYS A 119 12.76 7.99 12.88
C LYS A 119 11.28 7.63 12.94
N THR A 120 10.81 6.81 11.99
CA THR A 120 9.43 6.32 11.96
C THR A 120 9.21 5.28 13.07
N MET A 121 10.15 4.36 13.25
CA MET A 121 10.11 3.38 14.35
C MET A 121 10.01 4.08 15.71
N SER A 122 10.88 5.05 15.99
CA SER A 122 10.86 5.84 17.22
C SER A 122 9.54 6.59 17.41
N ALA A 123 8.98 7.19 16.35
CA ALA A 123 7.68 7.86 16.43
C ALA A 123 6.54 6.88 16.77
N ILE A 124 6.57 5.65 16.25
CA ILE A 124 5.61 4.60 16.64
C ILE A 124 5.79 4.26 18.12
N TYR A 125 7.03 4.08 18.59
CA TYR A 125 7.30 3.79 20.00
C TYR A 125 6.78 4.88 20.95
N GLN A 126 6.91 6.14 20.57
CA GLN A 126 6.49 7.29 21.39
C GLN A 126 4.98 7.53 21.38
N LYS A 127 4.31 7.36 20.23
CA LYS A 127 2.94 7.85 20.03
C LYS A 127 1.86 6.76 19.93
N VAL A 128 2.23 5.51 19.67
CA VAL A 128 1.27 4.41 19.49
C VAL A 128 1.34 3.47 20.68
N ARG A 129 0.17 3.11 21.23
CA ARG A 129 0.07 2.18 22.36
C ARG A 129 0.65 0.80 22.01
N HIS A 130 1.46 0.26 22.92
CA HIS A 130 2.01 -1.11 22.85
C HIS A 130 1.16 -2.09 23.65
N ARG A 131 1.18 -3.36 23.24
CA ARG A 131 0.62 -4.48 24.00
C ARG A 131 1.73 -5.53 24.15
N LEU A 132 1.68 -6.30 25.24
CA LEU A 132 2.70 -7.32 25.52
C LEU A 132 2.79 -8.38 24.42
N ASN A 133 1.66 -8.76 23.83
CA ASN A 133 1.58 -9.77 22.77
C ASN A 133 1.74 -9.18 21.36
N ASP A 134 2.16 -7.93 21.22
CA ASP A 134 2.25 -7.22 19.93
C ASP A 134 3.66 -7.36 19.34
N ASP A 135 3.82 -8.30 18.41
CA ASP A 135 5.09 -8.66 17.80
C ASP A 135 5.48 -7.74 16.61
N TRP A 136 4.76 -6.66 16.33
CA TRP A 136 4.92 -5.83 15.11
C TRP A 136 6.38 -5.42 14.75
N ALA A 137 7.26 -5.24 15.73
CA ALA A 137 8.65 -4.81 15.54
C ALA A 137 9.63 -5.98 15.32
N TYR A 138 9.33 -7.17 15.83
CA TYR A 138 10.23 -8.33 15.87
C TYR A 138 9.71 -9.51 15.06
N GLY A 139 8.40 -9.64 14.93
CA GLY A 139 7.72 -10.52 14.00
C GLY A 139 8.26 -10.27 12.61
N ASN A 140 8.93 -11.27 12.06
CA ASN A 140 9.35 -11.30 10.68
C ASN A 140 8.61 -12.49 10.10
N ASP A 141 7.73 -12.23 9.14
CA ASP A 141 7.08 -13.27 8.36
C ASP A 141 7.62 -13.16 6.93
N PRO A 142 8.88 -13.61 6.70
CA PRO A 142 9.52 -13.47 5.40
C PRO A 142 8.83 -14.31 4.32
N ASP A 143 8.07 -15.33 4.73
CA ASP A 143 7.39 -16.27 3.85
C ASP A 143 5.92 -15.91 3.60
N ALA A 144 5.37 -14.90 4.27
CA ALA A 144 4.02 -14.41 3.98
C ALA A 144 3.97 -13.78 2.59
N ARG A 145 3.38 -14.50 1.64
CA ARG A 145 3.25 -14.04 0.26
C ARG A 145 1.90 -13.36 0.07
N PRO A 146 1.82 -12.36 -0.82
CA PRO A 146 0.57 -11.64 -1.11
C PRO A 146 -0.63 -12.53 -1.44
N TRP A 147 -0.38 -13.65 -2.10
CA TRP A 147 -1.41 -14.59 -2.55
C TRP A 147 -1.84 -15.60 -1.48
N ASP A 148 -1.09 -15.74 -0.37
CA ASP A 148 -1.44 -16.71 0.68
C ASP A 148 -2.78 -16.34 1.36
N PHE A 149 -3.15 -15.06 1.35
CA PHE A 149 -4.41 -14.58 1.90
C PHE A 149 -5.56 -14.49 0.88
N GLN A 150 -5.29 -14.75 -0.40
CA GLN A 150 -6.28 -14.61 -1.46
C GLN A 150 -7.39 -15.66 -1.32
N ALA A 151 -7.03 -16.88 -0.91
CA ALA A 151 -7.98 -17.97 -0.70
C ALA A 151 -8.97 -17.65 0.42
N GLU A 152 -8.49 -17.14 1.56
CA GLU A 152 -9.32 -16.74 2.70
C GLU A 152 -10.27 -15.59 2.33
N GLU A 153 -9.79 -14.57 1.60
CA GLU A 153 -10.64 -13.46 1.15
C GLU A 153 -11.67 -13.91 0.11
N CYS A 154 -11.30 -14.81 -0.81
CA CYS A 154 -12.25 -15.39 -1.77
C CYS A 154 -13.35 -16.19 -1.05
N ALA A 155 -12.98 -17.02 -0.08
CA ALA A 155 -13.94 -17.78 0.72
C ALA A 155 -14.86 -16.85 1.54
N LEU A 156 -14.30 -15.81 2.17
CA LEU A 156 -15.07 -14.82 2.91
C LEU A 156 -16.06 -14.09 1.98
N ARG A 157 -15.61 -13.68 0.80
CA ARG A 157 -16.46 -13.02 -0.21
C ARG A 157 -17.60 -13.92 -0.63
N ALA A 158 -17.33 -15.19 -0.96
CA ALA A 158 -18.37 -16.15 -1.33
C ALA A 158 -19.41 -16.36 -0.19
N CYS A 159 -18.97 -16.38 1.07
CA CYS A 159 -19.87 -16.46 2.22
C CYS A 159 -20.74 -15.21 2.37
N VAL A 160 -20.16 -14.02 2.20
CA VAL A 160 -20.88 -12.73 2.23
C VAL A 160 -21.90 -12.66 1.10
N ASP A 161 -21.48 -13.01 -0.12
CA ASP A 161 -22.34 -13.03 -1.30
C ASP A 161 -23.52 -13.99 -1.08
N ARG A 162 -23.26 -15.22 -0.62
CA ARG A 162 -24.31 -16.19 -0.29
C ARG A 162 -25.29 -15.70 0.78
N PHE A 163 -24.81 -14.97 1.79
CA PHE A 163 -25.67 -14.37 2.81
C PHE A 163 -26.55 -13.26 2.22
N ASN A 164 -25.94 -12.35 1.45
CA ASN A 164 -26.64 -11.24 0.82
C ASN A 164 -27.68 -11.75 -0.18
N SER A 165 -27.32 -12.74 -1.02
CA SER A 165 -28.22 -13.38 -1.96
C SER A 165 -29.39 -14.11 -1.28
N ARG A 166 -29.24 -14.53 -0.02
CA ARG A 166 -30.36 -15.11 0.73
C ARG A 166 -31.26 -14.05 1.34
N ARG A 167 -30.67 -12.94 1.81
CA ARG A 167 -31.36 -11.96 2.65
C ARG A 167 -31.95 -10.77 1.88
N TYR A 168 -31.36 -10.41 0.74
CA TYR A 168 -31.67 -9.19 0.00
C TYR A 168 -32.01 -9.43 -1.48
N ASN A 169 -31.86 -10.66 -2.00
CA ASN A 169 -31.98 -10.93 -3.43
C ASN A 169 -33.42 -11.03 -3.96
N SER A 170 -34.42 -10.84 -3.11
CA SER A 170 -35.82 -10.82 -3.52
C SER A 170 -36.22 -9.52 -4.25
N THR A 171 -35.32 -8.53 -4.35
CA THR A 171 -35.64 -7.17 -4.84
C THR A 171 -34.55 -6.57 -5.76
N VAL A 172 -33.62 -7.37 -6.30
CA VAL A 172 -32.57 -6.81 -7.16
C VAL A 172 -33.15 -6.66 -8.57
N ASP A 173 -33.22 -5.41 -9.02
CA ASP A 173 -33.48 -5.09 -10.42
C ASP A 173 -32.40 -5.76 -11.30
N PRO A 174 -32.75 -6.45 -12.40
CA PRO A 174 -31.79 -6.99 -13.35
C PRO A 174 -30.73 -5.98 -13.79
N ASP A 175 -31.08 -4.69 -13.83
CA ASP A 175 -30.16 -3.61 -14.22
C ASP A 175 -29.08 -3.30 -13.17
N PHE A 176 -29.25 -3.77 -11.92
CA PHE A 176 -28.31 -3.59 -10.81
C PHE A 176 -27.57 -4.89 -10.41
N GLU A 177 -27.62 -5.94 -11.24
CA GLU A 177 -26.80 -7.13 -10.96
C GLU A 177 -25.30 -6.79 -11.05
N PRO A 178 -24.45 -7.35 -10.16
CA PRO A 178 -23.02 -7.15 -10.23
C PRO A 178 -22.46 -7.67 -11.56
N LEU A 179 -21.85 -6.78 -12.35
CA LEU A 179 -21.14 -7.20 -13.55
C LEU A 179 -19.93 -8.07 -13.20
N ASP A 180 -19.71 -9.11 -13.99
CA ASP A 180 -18.51 -9.93 -13.92
C ASP A 180 -17.32 -9.13 -14.49
N ASN A 181 -16.44 -8.67 -13.60
CA ASN A 181 -15.24 -7.91 -13.97
C ASN A 181 -13.99 -8.80 -14.13
N CYS A 182 -14.12 -10.12 -13.99
CA CYS A 182 -12.98 -11.02 -14.14
C CYS A 182 -12.73 -11.29 -15.63
N VAL A 183 -11.69 -10.69 -16.20
CA VAL A 183 -11.33 -10.84 -17.63
C VAL A 183 -11.29 -12.31 -18.07
N THR A 184 -10.69 -13.19 -17.26
CA THR A 184 -10.63 -14.63 -17.58
C THR A 184 -12.00 -15.29 -17.58
N SER A 185 -12.90 -14.88 -16.68
CA SER A 185 -14.28 -15.36 -16.64
C SER A 185 -15.07 -14.85 -17.84
N VAL A 186 -14.97 -13.54 -18.15
CA VAL A 186 -15.68 -12.88 -19.25
C VAL A 186 -15.25 -13.46 -20.60
N LEU A 187 -13.94 -13.57 -20.86
CA LEU A 187 -13.40 -14.11 -22.11
C LEU A 187 -13.59 -15.63 -22.24
N GLY A 188 -13.79 -16.33 -21.12
CA GLY A 188 -14.05 -17.78 -21.11
C GLY A 188 -15.50 -18.14 -21.39
N ARG A 189 -16.43 -17.18 -21.41
CA ARG A 189 -17.84 -17.45 -21.71
C ARG A 189 -18.02 -17.64 -23.22
N PRO A 190 -18.68 -18.71 -23.67
CA PRO A 190 -19.07 -18.83 -25.07
C PRO A 190 -20.07 -17.71 -25.39
N VAL A 191 -19.68 -16.79 -26.28
CA VAL A 191 -20.58 -15.77 -26.79
C VAL A 191 -21.36 -16.38 -27.95
N GLU A 192 -22.66 -16.61 -27.75
CA GLU A 192 -23.54 -17.01 -28.85
C GLU A 192 -23.82 -15.79 -29.73
N LEU A 193 -23.24 -15.81 -30.93
CA LEU A 193 -23.55 -14.84 -31.97
C LEU A 193 -24.97 -15.09 -32.48
N THR A 194 -25.71 -14.02 -32.75
CA THR A 194 -27.05 -14.13 -33.34
C THR A 194 -26.98 -14.76 -34.73
N GLU A 195 -28.00 -15.51 -35.12
CA GLU A 195 -28.07 -16.15 -36.45
C GLU A 195 -28.00 -15.12 -37.58
N GLU A 196 -28.55 -13.92 -37.36
CA GLU A 196 -28.45 -12.80 -38.29
C GLU A 196 -27.00 -12.31 -38.44
N PHE A 197 -26.26 -12.18 -37.34
CA PHE A 197 -24.85 -11.80 -37.39
C PHE A 197 -24.02 -12.86 -38.11
N LYS A 198 -24.24 -14.14 -37.82
CA LYS A 198 -23.55 -15.25 -38.50
C LYS A 198 -23.75 -15.23 -40.01
N LYS A 199 -24.98 -14.93 -40.46
CA LYS A 199 -25.31 -14.86 -41.89
C LYS A 199 -24.66 -13.67 -42.61
N HIS A 200 -24.48 -12.55 -41.92
CA HIS A 200 -23.93 -11.32 -42.50
C HIS A 200 -22.49 -11.02 -42.06
N TYR A 201 -21.82 -12.00 -41.46
CA TYR A 201 -20.49 -11.85 -40.87
C TYR A 201 -19.45 -11.30 -41.88
N GLU A 202 -19.45 -11.82 -43.11
CA GLU A 202 -18.56 -11.37 -44.18
C GLU A 202 -18.76 -9.89 -44.54
N VAL A 203 -20.01 -9.43 -44.54
CA VAL A 203 -20.35 -8.03 -44.84
C VAL A 203 -19.87 -7.12 -43.71
N TRP A 204 -20.09 -7.55 -42.47
CA TRP A 204 -19.59 -6.83 -41.29
C TRP A 204 -18.06 -6.74 -41.28
N LEU A 205 -17.35 -7.83 -41.60
CA LEU A 205 -15.89 -7.83 -41.72
C LEU A 205 -15.40 -6.81 -42.76
N GLN A 206 -16.02 -6.81 -43.94
CA GLN A 206 -15.64 -5.89 -45.01
C GLN A 206 -15.85 -4.43 -44.61
N GLN A 207 -16.95 -4.12 -43.93
CA GLN A 207 -17.31 -2.76 -43.53
C GLN A 207 -16.53 -2.29 -42.30
N GLU A 208 -16.60 -3.03 -41.19
CA GLU A 208 -16.16 -2.58 -39.88
C GLU A 208 -14.70 -2.94 -39.57
N VAL A 209 -14.11 -3.91 -40.27
CA VAL A 209 -12.73 -4.36 -40.00
C VAL A 209 -11.79 -3.99 -41.13
N PHE A 210 -12.12 -4.34 -42.38
CA PHE A 210 -11.22 -4.11 -43.51
C PHE A 210 -11.32 -2.70 -44.10
N SER A 211 -12.53 -2.12 -44.15
CA SER A 211 -12.70 -0.76 -44.69
C SER A 211 -12.55 0.34 -43.63
N ALA A 212 -12.65 -0.02 -42.36
CA ALA A 212 -12.37 0.89 -41.27
C ALA A 212 -10.86 1.03 -41.07
N ALA A 213 -10.33 2.25 -41.19
CA ALA A 213 -8.96 2.56 -40.82
C ALA A 213 -8.84 2.66 -39.29
N ILE A 214 -8.78 1.50 -38.62
CA ILE A 214 -8.59 1.44 -37.17
C ILE A 214 -7.10 1.65 -36.88
N ASP A 215 -6.77 2.73 -36.18
CA ASP A 215 -5.44 2.97 -35.65
C ASP A 215 -5.22 2.12 -34.39
N TRP A 216 -4.72 0.91 -34.60
CA TRP A 216 -4.46 -0.04 -33.51
C TRP A 216 -3.37 0.43 -32.53
N ASP A 217 -2.51 1.38 -32.93
CA ASP A 217 -1.45 1.91 -32.06
C ASP A 217 -2.03 2.80 -30.95
N GLN A 218 -3.19 3.43 -31.16
CA GLN A 218 -3.90 4.16 -30.10
C GLN A 218 -4.41 3.24 -28.97
N LEU A 219 -4.77 1.99 -29.27
CA LEU A 219 -5.27 1.04 -28.27
C LEU A 219 -4.16 0.53 -27.34
N LEU A 220 -2.91 0.58 -27.79
CA LEU A 220 -1.73 0.15 -27.03
C LEU A 220 -1.02 1.32 -26.35
N ALA A 221 -1.39 2.56 -26.68
CA ALA A 221 -0.87 3.74 -25.99
C ALA A 221 -1.33 3.70 -24.53
N PRO A 222 -0.42 3.82 -23.55
CA PRO A 222 -0.82 3.95 -22.15
C PRO A 222 -1.59 5.26 -22.01
N ASN A 223 -2.90 5.15 -21.74
CA ASN A 223 -3.76 6.30 -21.46
C ASN A 223 -3.09 7.16 -20.37
N VAL A 224 -2.62 8.35 -20.76
CA VAL A 224 -2.10 9.39 -19.86
C VAL A 224 -3.25 10.06 -19.11
#